data_AF-A0A925YMJ5-F1
#
_entry.id   AF-A0A925YMJ5-F1
#
_cell.length_a   1.000
_cell.length_b   1.000
_cell.length_c   1.000
_cell.angle_alpha   90.00
_cell.angle_beta   90.00
_cell.angle_gamma   90.00
#
_symmetry.space_group_name_H-M   'P 1'
#
loop_
_entity.id
_entity.type
_entity.pdbx_description
1 polymer ?
#
loop_
_entity_poly.entity_id
_entity_poly.type
_entity_poly.pdbx_seq_one_letter_code
_entity_poly.pdbx_strand_id
1 'polypeptide(L)'
;MRYTSFLLTVLLPVLQVLHSCSPSAPGIFGKKTPHEQYGQKLTNAGLRETTLGRSWFSRAEESLRSPLPISVPYKETGFFSSERPEAAGFLFEGTRGERLQISLDKKPVQGFSIYMDLWELTEADSTRPKWIASSDTSNKTLEYDIKKKGNYLLRIQPELLSEGEYTLSILSGPSLAFPVPAARGRVGSLWGDNRDGGGRKHEGIDIFAAFRSPVIAATDGVVTAVNTNNLGGKVVWLNTRDANYTLYYAHLDEQIATPGQVVKKGDTLGLIGNTGNARNTPPHLHFGIYTTGGPIDPLPFVKPRVSKLVNITAPLNRLGKQVRSTGRITKLQEEPEAKSKNDSSIAIHTLLNVQAATGQFYKVSLPNGERGYIAENAVTGIDKPVQQFQLIRALPLLSQPLQNAPRKAVLKEGTKVDVLGSFGGFQLIRNANGETGWIGAR
;
A
#
# COMPACT_ATOMS: atom_id res chain seq x y z
N MET A 1 72.59 -33.54 3.10
CA MET A 1 71.55 -33.73 4.13
C MET A 1 70.67 -32.48 4.11
N ARG A 2 69.57 -32.48 3.35
CA ARG A 2 68.19 -32.85 3.75
C ARG A 2 67.57 -31.91 4.81
N TYR A 3 66.68 -31.04 4.32
CA TYR A 3 65.45 -30.46 4.92
C TYR A 3 65.61 -29.55 6.17
N THR A 4 64.90 -28.44 6.37
CA THR A 4 63.57 -27.97 5.92
C THR A 4 63.43 -26.48 6.23
N SER A 5 62.88 -25.68 5.30
CA SER A 5 62.43 -24.30 5.53
C SER A 5 61.12 -24.26 6.31
N PHE A 6 61.03 -23.38 7.30
CA PHE A 6 59.80 -23.03 8.01
C PHE A 6 58.89 -22.22 7.08
N LEU A 7 57.73 -22.77 6.69
CA LEU A 7 56.63 -22.00 6.13
C LEU A 7 55.62 -21.73 7.25
N LEU A 8 55.50 -20.47 7.64
CA LEU A 8 54.51 -20.00 8.61
C LEU A 8 53.18 -19.77 7.87
N THR A 9 52.29 -20.76 7.87
CA THR A 9 50.92 -20.61 7.35
C THR A 9 50.07 -19.86 8.37
N VAL A 10 49.85 -18.56 8.15
CA VAL A 10 48.85 -17.78 8.89
C VAL A 10 47.49 -18.06 8.28
N LEU A 11 46.66 -18.83 8.99
CA LEU A 11 45.26 -19.06 8.64
C LEU A 11 44.44 -17.83 9.12
N LEU A 12 44.04 -16.95 8.20
CA LEU A 12 43.05 -15.90 8.48
C LEU A 12 41.64 -16.52 8.46
N PRO A 13 40.81 -16.33 9.50
CA PRO A 13 39.41 -16.72 9.41
C PRO A 13 38.65 -15.74 8.50
N VAL A 14 38.08 -16.27 7.42
CA VAL A 14 37.15 -15.56 6.53
C VAL A 14 35.86 -15.30 7.32
N LEU A 15 35.71 -14.06 7.82
CA LEU A 15 34.50 -13.58 8.45
C LEU A 15 33.46 -13.32 7.33
N GLN A 16 32.61 -14.29 7.03
CA GLN A 16 31.46 -14.08 6.15
C GLN A 16 30.41 -13.22 6.88
N VAL A 17 30.41 -11.93 6.58
CA VAL A 17 29.38 -10.98 7.04
C VAL A 17 28.12 -11.21 6.20
N LEU A 18 27.19 -12.00 6.72
CA LEU A 18 25.82 -12.06 6.19
C LEU A 18 25.19 -10.66 6.32
N HIS A 19 25.01 -9.98 5.18
CA HIS A 19 24.31 -8.71 5.09
C HIS A 19 22.81 -8.92 5.33
N SER A 20 22.39 -8.76 6.59
CA SER A 20 20.98 -8.54 6.92
C SER A 20 20.65 -7.08 6.62
N CYS A 21 19.94 -6.82 5.52
CA CYS A 21 19.42 -5.50 5.19
C CYS A 21 18.23 -5.17 6.10
N SER A 22 18.45 -4.37 7.14
CA SER A 22 17.38 -3.66 7.84
C SER A 22 17.18 -2.28 7.19
N PRO A 23 15.94 -1.82 6.96
CA PRO A 23 15.70 -0.49 6.38
C PRO A 23 16.12 0.58 7.41
N SER A 24 17.21 1.28 7.11
CA SER A 24 17.71 2.40 7.91
C SER A 24 16.90 3.65 7.58
N ALA A 25 16.43 4.38 8.59
CA ALA A 25 15.71 5.64 8.41
C ALA A 25 16.56 6.69 7.65
N PRO A 26 15.97 7.62 6.89
CA PRO A 26 16.72 8.63 6.16
C PRO A 26 16.98 9.81 7.08
N GLY A 27 18.23 9.93 7.52
CA GLY A 27 18.81 11.17 8.00
C GLY A 27 20.25 11.23 7.49
N ILE A 28 20.63 12.30 6.80
CA ILE A 28 21.95 12.82 6.32
C ILE A 28 23.04 11.81 5.87
N PHE A 29 23.17 10.65 6.51
CA PHE A 29 23.99 9.49 6.17
C PHE A 29 23.18 8.23 5.78
N GLY A 30 21.84 8.30 5.75
CA GLY A 30 20.98 7.21 5.29
C GLY A 30 21.11 6.92 3.79
N LYS A 31 21.01 5.65 3.39
CA LYS A 31 20.95 5.30 1.96
C LYS A 31 19.69 5.92 1.35
N LYS A 32 19.87 6.74 0.30
CA LYS A 32 18.78 7.31 -0.50
C LYS A 32 17.86 6.21 -1.03
N THR A 33 16.56 6.46 -1.08
CA THR A 33 15.60 5.53 -1.69
C THR A 33 15.85 5.40 -3.20
N PRO A 34 15.38 4.34 -3.89
CA PRO A 34 15.47 4.24 -5.34
C PRO A 34 14.92 5.49 -6.07
N HIS A 35 13.81 6.04 -5.57
CA HIS A 35 13.22 7.28 -6.06
C HIS A 35 14.16 8.48 -5.89
N GLU A 36 14.71 8.68 -4.70
CA GLU A 36 15.64 9.78 -4.41
C GLU A 36 16.94 9.67 -5.20
N GLN A 37 17.44 8.46 -5.40
CA GLN A 37 18.61 8.18 -6.24
C GLN A 37 18.33 8.59 -7.69
N TYR A 38 17.16 8.24 -8.23
CA TYR A 38 16.77 8.65 -9.57
C TYR A 38 16.56 10.16 -9.67
N GLY A 39 15.92 10.80 -8.69
CA GLY A 39 15.79 12.25 -8.61
C GLY A 39 17.16 12.95 -8.59
N GLN A 40 18.15 12.39 -7.91
CA GLN A 40 19.52 12.91 -7.96
C GLN A 40 20.13 12.76 -9.36
N LYS A 41 19.91 11.64 -10.05
CA LYS A 41 20.37 11.46 -11.44
C LYS A 41 19.78 12.50 -12.38
N LEU A 42 18.47 12.77 -12.28
CA LEU A 42 17.81 13.85 -13.04
C LEU A 42 18.42 15.22 -12.74
N THR A 43 18.72 15.49 -11.46
CA THR A 43 19.33 16.75 -11.04
C THR A 43 20.75 16.90 -11.59
N ASN A 44 21.57 15.86 -11.48
CA ASN A 44 22.93 15.83 -12.01
C ASN A 44 22.97 15.94 -13.54
N ALA A 45 21.95 15.44 -14.23
CA ALA A 45 21.78 15.58 -15.68
C ALA A 45 21.25 16.95 -16.12
N GLY A 46 21.04 17.91 -15.19
CA GLY A 46 20.49 19.23 -15.49
C GLY A 46 19.00 19.23 -15.84
N LEU A 47 18.30 18.11 -15.65
CA LEU A 47 16.90 17.96 -16.04
C LEU A 47 15.93 18.56 -15.03
N ARG A 48 16.36 18.80 -13.78
CA ARG A 48 15.50 19.33 -12.71
C ARG A 48 14.80 20.63 -13.09
N GLU A 49 15.49 21.52 -13.79
CA GLU A 49 14.98 22.84 -14.18
C GLU A 49 14.21 22.85 -15.50
N THR A 50 14.12 21.71 -16.19
CA THR A 50 13.28 21.57 -17.38
C THR A 50 11.80 21.50 -16.99
N THR A 51 10.88 21.80 -17.91
CA THR A 51 9.44 21.68 -17.66
C THR A 51 9.04 20.27 -17.21
N LEU A 52 9.56 19.25 -17.88
CA LEU A 52 9.27 17.84 -17.56
C LEU A 52 9.90 17.41 -16.23
N GLY A 53 11.14 17.81 -15.96
CA GLY A 53 11.79 17.51 -14.68
C GLY A 53 11.11 18.18 -13.50
N ARG A 54 10.79 19.48 -13.59
CA ARG A 54 9.99 20.18 -12.57
C ARG A 54 8.64 19.51 -12.34
N SER A 55 7.99 19.07 -13.42
CA SER A 55 6.73 18.33 -13.32
C SER A 55 6.92 17.01 -12.57
N TRP A 56 7.94 16.22 -12.88
CA TRP A 56 8.22 14.96 -12.18
C TRP A 56 8.40 15.14 -10.67
N PHE A 57 9.20 16.14 -10.24
CA PHE A 57 9.35 16.45 -8.81
C PHE A 57 8.05 16.97 -8.20
N SER A 58 7.35 17.89 -8.87
CA SER A 58 6.10 18.46 -8.36
C SER A 58 5.01 17.40 -8.17
N ARG A 59 4.91 16.42 -9.09
CA ARG A 59 3.94 15.33 -8.98
C ARG A 59 4.30 14.35 -7.86
N ALA A 60 5.59 14.13 -7.64
CA ALA A 60 6.06 13.34 -6.50
C ALA A 60 5.56 13.95 -5.17
N GLU A 61 5.70 15.27 -5.00
CA GLU A 61 5.23 15.99 -3.81
C GLU A 61 3.70 16.03 -3.72
N GLU A 62 3.01 16.29 -4.82
CA GLU A 62 1.54 16.34 -4.87
C GLU A 62 0.91 14.99 -4.50
N SER A 63 1.53 13.87 -4.91
CA SER A 63 1.05 12.54 -4.54
C SER A 63 1.06 12.27 -3.03
N LEU A 64 1.94 12.97 -2.28
CA LEU A 64 1.99 12.89 -0.81
C LEU A 64 1.03 13.89 -0.14
N ARG A 65 0.81 15.05 -0.75
CA ARG A 65 -0.09 16.10 -0.23
C ARG A 65 -1.57 15.80 -0.47
N SER A 66 -1.88 15.16 -1.59
CA SER A 66 -3.23 14.80 -2.01
C SER A 66 -3.26 13.33 -2.49
N PRO A 67 -3.06 12.37 -1.58
CA PRO A 67 -3.22 10.95 -1.89
C PRO A 67 -4.70 10.61 -2.06
N LEU A 68 -5.01 9.56 -2.83
CA LEU A 68 -6.38 9.02 -2.85
C LEU A 68 -6.57 8.02 -1.72
N PRO A 69 -7.66 8.11 -0.94
CA PRO A 69 -7.99 7.11 0.06
C PRO A 69 -8.33 5.77 -0.62
N ILE A 70 -7.89 4.68 0.02
CA ILE A 70 -8.21 3.30 -0.37
C ILE A 70 -8.39 2.43 0.88
N SER A 71 -9.11 1.32 0.72
CA SER A 71 -9.22 0.28 1.74
C SER A 71 -8.33 -0.92 1.37
N VAL A 72 -7.61 -1.47 2.36
CA VAL A 72 -6.80 -2.69 2.18
C VAL A 72 -7.64 -3.93 2.52
N PRO A 73 -7.66 -4.99 1.70
CA PRO A 73 -6.81 -5.19 0.53
C PRO A 73 -7.26 -4.37 -0.70
N TYR A 74 -6.27 -3.90 -1.46
CA TYR A 74 -6.49 -3.07 -2.64
C TYR A 74 -5.79 -3.65 -3.86
N LYS A 75 -6.42 -3.51 -5.04
CA LYS A 75 -5.81 -3.84 -6.33
C LYS A 75 -6.19 -2.79 -7.37
N GLU A 76 -5.21 -2.35 -8.15
CA GLU A 76 -5.48 -1.58 -9.36
C GLU A 76 -4.53 -1.97 -10.50
N THR A 77 -4.97 -1.74 -11.73
CA THR A 77 -4.09 -1.72 -12.91
C THR A 77 -4.17 -0.34 -13.53
N GLY A 78 -3.04 0.34 -13.60
CA GLY A 78 -2.95 1.69 -14.13
C GLY A 78 -1.97 1.82 -15.27
N PHE A 79 -1.87 3.03 -15.80
CA PHE A 79 -0.99 3.37 -16.91
C PHE A 79 -0.31 4.70 -16.65
N PHE A 80 1.01 4.72 -16.85
CA PHE A 80 1.80 5.95 -16.88
C PHE A 80 2.11 6.31 -18.33
N SER A 81 1.94 7.57 -18.70
CA SER A 81 2.25 8.09 -20.03
C SER A 81 3.61 8.79 -20.03
N SER A 82 4.39 8.56 -21.09
CA SER A 82 5.68 9.24 -21.29
C SER A 82 5.54 10.76 -21.46
N GLU A 83 4.40 11.22 -21.99
CA GLU A 83 4.13 12.64 -22.29
C GLU A 83 3.74 13.45 -21.06
N ARG A 84 3.26 12.77 -20.00
CA ARG A 84 2.72 13.39 -18.79
C ARG A 84 3.34 12.74 -17.56
N PRO A 85 4.39 13.35 -16.98
CA PRO A 85 4.91 12.89 -15.71
C PRO A 85 3.79 12.87 -14.67
N GLU A 86 3.58 11.72 -14.04
CA GLU A 86 2.56 11.49 -13.02
C GLU A 86 3.16 10.71 -11.86
N ALA A 87 2.53 10.83 -10.70
CA ALA A 87 2.78 9.99 -9.53
C ALA A 87 1.43 9.65 -8.89
N ALA A 88 1.28 8.40 -8.46
CA ALA A 88 0.09 7.96 -7.76
C ALA A 88 0.37 7.83 -6.27
N GLY A 89 -0.45 8.51 -5.46
CA GLY A 89 -0.41 8.47 -4.01
C GLY A 89 -1.65 7.78 -3.46
N PHE A 90 -1.47 6.94 -2.44
CA PHE A 90 -2.52 6.16 -1.80
C PHE A 90 -2.46 6.37 -0.29
N LEU A 91 -3.61 6.59 0.33
CA LEU A 91 -3.79 6.71 1.76
C LEU A 91 -4.61 5.53 2.27
N PHE A 92 -4.13 4.82 3.28
CA PHE A 92 -4.86 3.71 3.89
C PHE A 92 -4.54 3.57 5.38
N GLU A 93 -5.49 2.99 6.12
CA GLU A 93 -5.29 2.64 7.52
C GLU A 93 -4.48 1.34 7.64
N GLY A 94 -3.54 1.34 8.58
CA GLY A 94 -2.78 0.17 9.00
C GLY A 94 -3.11 -0.21 10.44
N THR A 95 -3.26 -1.50 10.72
CA THR A 95 -3.49 -2.02 12.08
C THR A 95 -2.21 -2.61 12.64
N ARG A 96 -1.82 -2.18 13.86
CA ARG A 96 -0.65 -2.73 14.55
C ARG A 96 -0.73 -4.25 14.62
N GLY A 97 0.37 -4.91 14.24
CA GLY A 97 0.49 -6.36 14.25
C GLY A 97 0.17 -7.03 12.92
N GLU A 98 -0.41 -6.31 11.97
CA GLU A 98 -0.53 -6.83 10.60
C GLU A 98 0.78 -6.62 9.82
N ARG A 99 0.98 -7.44 8.79
CA ARG A 99 2.06 -7.32 7.81
C ARG A 99 1.48 -6.86 6.48
N LEU A 100 1.92 -5.70 6.03
CA LEU A 100 1.68 -5.23 4.67
C LEU A 100 2.50 -6.05 3.68
N GLN A 101 1.88 -6.42 2.57
CA GLN A 101 2.52 -6.97 1.39
C GLN A 101 2.08 -6.15 0.19
N ILE A 102 3.00 -5.34 -0.34
CA ILE A 102 2.77 -4.45 -1.46
C ILE A 102 3.52 -5.03 -2.65
N SER A 103 2.79 -5.46 -3.68
CA SER A 103 3.37 -5.96 -4.92
C SER A 103 3.12 -5.01 -6.07
N LEU A 104 4.14 -4.79 -6.89
CA LEU A 104 4.05 -3.94 -8.08
C LEU A 104 4.68 -4.63 -9.29
N ASP A 105 3.83 -4.97 -10.26
CA ASP A 105 4.24 -5.45 -11.58
C ASP A 105 4.08 -4.34 -12.63
N LYS A 106 4.80 -4.46 -13.75
CA LYS A 106 4.74 -3.50 -14.86
C LYS A 106 4.82 -4.17 -16.23
N LYS A 107 4.33 -3.46 -17.25
CA LYS A 107 4.39 -3.84 -18.66
C LYS A 107 4.73 -2.62 -19.53
N PRO A 108 5.77 -2.68 -20.39
CA PRO A 108 6.67 -3.82 -20.58
C PRO A 108 7.54 -4.12 -19.35
N VAL A 109 7.95 -5.39 -19.22
CA VAL A 109 8.75 -5.87 -18.07
C VAL A 109 10.12 -5.18 -18.01
N GLN A 110 10.67 -4.77 -19.15
CA GLN A 110 11.94 -4.05 -19.27
C GLN A 110 11.72 -2.61 -19.77
N GLY A 111 12.77 -1.78 -19.70
CA GLY A 111 12.80 -0.46 -20.34
C GLY A 111 12.48 0.74 -19.43
N PHE A 112 12.00 0.53 -18.21
CA PHE A 112 11.81 1.58 -17.20
C PHE A 112 11.61 0.97 -15.81
N SER A 113 11.76 1.75 -14.75
CA SER A 113 11.42 1.36 -13.38
C SER A 113 10.23 2.16 -12.84
N ILE A 114 9.50 1.56 -11.90
CA ILE A 114 8.55 2.29 -11.05
C ILE A 114 9.04 2.18 -9.62
N TYR A 115 9.18 3.33 -8.96
CA TYR A 115 9.65 3.44 -7.59
C TYR A 115 8.47 3.39 -6.63
N MET A 116 8.66 2.73 -5.48
CA MET A 116 7.69 2.67 -4.39
C MET A 116 8.31 3.22 -3.11
N ASP A 117 7.58 4.08 -2.43
CA ASP A 117 7.98 4.60 -1.12
C ASP A 117 6.78 4.55 -0.18
N LEU A 118 7.01 4.10 1.05
CA LEU A 118 6.01 3.94 2.10
C LEU A 118 6.35 4.86 3.26
N TRP A 119 5.35 5.58 3.76
CA TRP A 119 5.46 6.42 4.96
C TRP A 119 4.35 6.12 5.96
N GLU A 120 4.65 6.41 7.23
CA GLU A 120 3.72 6.43 8.37
C GLU A 120 3.35 7.89 8.66
N LEU A 121 2.05 8.21 8.67
CA LEU A 121 1.55 9.49 9.13
C LEU A 121 1.42 9.46 10.65
N THR A 122 2.26 10.25 11.33
CA THR A 122 2.22 10.34 12.78
C THR A 122 1.18 11.36 13.23
N GLU A 123 0.44 11.04 14.31
CA GLU A 123 -0.56 11.96 14.90
C GLU A 123 0.03 13.32 15.32
N ALA A 124 1.33 13.37 15.60
CA ALA A 124 2.03 14.59 16.03
C ALA A 124 2.32 15.58 14.87
N ASP A 125 2.38 15.11 13.62
CA ASP A 125 2.63 15.95 12.45
C ASP A 125 2.15 15.23 11.18
N SER A 126 0.92 15.51 10.75
CA SER A 126 0.37 15.01 9.48
C SER A 126 1.01 15.67 8.25
N THR A 127 1.81 16.72 8.43
CA THR A 127 2.49 17.45 7.34
C THR A 127 3.87 16.89 7.03
N ARG A 128 4.46 16.09 7.92
CA ARG A 128 5.77 15.44 7.74
C ARG A 128 5.66 13.93 7.95
N PRO A 129 5.23 13.19 6.92
CA PRO A 129 5.15 11.74 7.00
C PRO A 129 6.53 11.13 7.30
N LYS A 130 6.59 10.18 8.22
CA LYS A 130 7.81 9.46 8.57
C LYS A 130 8.07 8.38 7.53
N TRP A 131 9.21 8.45 6.84
CA TRP A 131 9.59 7.41 5.89
C TRP A 131 9.79 6.06 6.60
N ILE A 132 9.31 4.99 5.97
CA ILE A 132 9.31 3.63 6.53
C ILE A 132 10.16 2.69 5.68
N ALA A 133 9.84 2.59 4.40
CA ALA A 133 10.50 1.65 3.49
C ALA A 133 10.34 2.10 2.04
N SER A 134 11.18 1.55 1.16
CA SER A 134 11.10 1.78 -0.27
C SER A 134 11.49 0.53 -1.05
N SER A 135 11.05 0.46 -2.29
CA SER A 135 11.43 -0.55 -3.26
C SER A 135 11.27 0.02 -4.67
N ASP A 136 11.51 -0.79 -5.67
CA ASP A 136 11.18 -0.49 -7.06
C ASP A 136 10.77 -1.78 -7.78
N THR A 137 10.43 -1.69 -9.06
CA THR A 137 10.01 -2.85 -9.86
C THR A 137 11.10 -3.90 -10.11
N SER A 138 12.36 -3.68 -9.70
CA SER A 138 13.37 -4.76 -9.65
C SER A 138 13.12 -5.70 -8.47
N ASN A 139 12.63 -5.16 -7.35
CA ASN A 139 12.18 -5.92 -6.19
C ASN A 139 10.66 -5.79 -6.05
N LYS A 140 9.97 -6.67 -6.78
CA LYS A 140 8.51 -6.68 -7.01
C LYS A 140 7.64 -6.58 -5.75
N THR A 141 8.17 -6.87 -4.57
CA THR A 141 7.41 -6.91 -3.32
C THR A 141 8.11 -6.11 -2.23
N LEU A 142 7.33 -5.27 -1.54
CA LEU A 142 7.69 -4.59 -0.32
C LEU A 142 6.85 -5.16 0.83
N GLU A 143 7.53 -5.68 1.87
CA GLU A 143 6.88 -6.17 3.09
C GLU A 143 7.17 -5.25 4.28
N TYR A 144 6.17 -5.00 5.12
CA TYR A 144 6.35 -4.21 6.34
C TYR A 144 5.40 -4.64 7.46
N ASP A 145 5.97 -4.94 8.63
CA ASP A 145 5.18 -5.15 9.85
C ASP A 145 4.71 -3.82 10.42
N ILE A 146 3.40 -3.63 10.47
CA ILE A 146 2.76 -2.43 11.00
C ILE A 146 3.04 -2.35 12.52
N LYS A 147 3.93 -1.44 12.91
CA LYS A 147 4.35 -1.30 14.31
C LYS A 147 3.39 -0.44 15.14
N LYS A 148 2.60 0.42 14.49
CA LYS A 148 1.59 1.29 15.12
C LYS A 148 0.35 1.36 14.25
N LYS A 149 -0.82 1.39 14.90
CA LYS A 149 -2.07 1.68 14.22
C LYS A 149 -2.04 3.14 13.76
N GLY A 150 -2.48 3.41 12.54
CA GLY A 150 -2.50 4.77 11.99
C GLY A 150 -2.62 4.77 10.48
N ASN A 151 -2.44 5.95 9.89
CA ASN A 151 -2.50 6.15 8.46
C ASN A 151 -1.13 5.94 7.81
N TYR A 152 -1.13 5.32 6.64
CA TYR A 152 0.05 5.06 5.84
C TYR A 152 -0.13 5.65 4.45
N LEU A 153 0.97 6.15 3.89
CA LEU A 153 1.03 6.69 2.55
C LEU A 153 1.93 5.83 1.68
N LEU A 154 1.42 5.40 0.53
CA LEU A 154 2.22 4.78 -0.52
C LEU A 154 2.28 5.74 -1.71
N ARG A 155 3.49 5.97 -2.23
CA ARG A 155 3.69 6.59 -3.54
C ARG A 155 4.23 5.56 -4.51
N ILE A 156 3.69 5.56 -5.73
CA ILE A 156 4.36 4.95 -6.88
C ILE A 156 4.62 6.01 -7.95
N GLN A 157 5.80 5.97 -8.57
CA GLN A 157 6.16 6.91 -9.63
C GLN A 157 7.15 6.28 -10.62
N PRO A 158 6.90 6.36 -11.94
CA PRO A 158 7.83 5.85 -12.94
C PRO A 158 9.03 6.78 -13.11
N GLU A 159 10.04 6.29 -13.81
CA GLU A 159 11.07 7.12 -14.41
C GLU A 159 10.47 8.20 -15.34
N LEU A 160 11.18 9.32 -15.49
CA LEU A 160 10.78 10.41 -16.38
C LEU A 160 10.76 9.91 -17.83
N LEU A 161 9.79 10.39 -18.64
CA LEU A 161 9.59 10.00 -20.05
C LEU A 161 9.35 8.49 -20.26
N SER A 162 8.94 7.78 -19.21
CA SER A 162 8.60 6.35 -19.30
C SER A 162 7.11 6.13 -19.47
N GLU A 163 6.77 5.06 -20.18
CA GLU A 163 5.40 4.67 -20.46
C GLU A 163 5.18 3.19 -20.19
N GLY A 164 4.04 2.86 -19.59
CA GLY A 164 3.66 1.47 -19.39
C GLY A 164 2.49 1.27 -18.44
N GLU A 165 1.93 0.08 -18.49
CA GLU A 165 0.94 -0.40 -17.54
C GLU A 165 1.64 -0.85 -16.24
N TYR A 166 0.94 -0.74 -15.12
CA TYR A 166 1.35 -1.35 -13.84
C TYR A 166 0.18 -2.05 -13.18
N THR A 167 0.47 -3.06 -12.37
CA THR A 167 -0.51 -3.69 -11.47
C THR A 167 0.00 -3.58 -10.05
N LEU A 168 -0.73 -2.83 -9.22
CA LEU A 168 -0.48 -2.68 -7.79
C LEU A 168 -1.43 -3.59 -7.02
N SER A 169 -0.90 -4.36 -6.06
CA SER A 169 -1.71 -5.03 -5.05
C SER A 169 -1.17 -4.72 -3.66
N ILE A 170 -2.05 -4.36 -2.74
CA ILE A 170 -1.74 -4.09 -1.35
C ILE A 170 -2.57 -5.06 -0.52
N LEU A 171 -1.90 -5.95 0.20
CA LEU A 171 -2.51 -6.91 1.11
C LEU A 171 -2.07 -6.61 2.53
N SER A 172 -2.92 -6.97 3.49
CA SER A 172 -2.57 -7.00 4.91
C SER A 172 -2.85 -8.39 5.45
N GLY A 173 -1.87 -8.99 6.11
CA GLY A 173 -1.93 -10.34 6.67
C GLY A 173 -1.35 -10.40 8.09
N PRO A 174 -1.34 -11.57 8.74
CA PRO A 174 -0.75 -11.71 10.06
C PRO A 174 0.78 -11.51 10.02
N SER A 175 1.36 -10.79 10.99
CA SER A 175 2.82 -10.71 11.14
C SER A 175 3.43 -11.89 11.91
N LEU A 176 2.61 -12.62 12.66
CA LEU A 176 2.98 -13.80 13.45
C LEU A 176 2.32 -15.06 12.88
N ALA A 177 2.99 -16.20 13.00
CA ALA A 177 2.34 -17.48 12.75
C ALA A 177 1.22 -17.72 13.78
N PHE A 178 0.16 -18.39 13.35
CA PHE A 178 -0.88 -18.80 14.27
C PHE A 178 -0.34 -19.86 15.26
N PRO A 179 -0.36 -19.62 16.58
CA PRO A 179 0.43 -20.39 17.55
C PRO A 179 -0.08 -21.81 17.81
N VAL A 180 -1.27 -22.16 17.29
CA VAL A 180 -1.87 -23.50 17.40
C VAL A 180 -2.29 -24.00 16.02
N PRO A 181 -1.40 -24.63 15.24
CA PRO A 181 -1.68 -25.02 13.85
C PRO A 181 -2.93 -25.89 13.69
N ALA A 182 -3.17 -26.80 14.65
CA ALA A 182 -4.33 -27.70 14.65
C ALA A 182 -5.68 -26.98 14.84
N ALA A 183 -5.69 -25.78 15.43
CA ALA A 183 -6.92 -25.07 15.75
C ALA A 183 -7.46 -24.21 14.59
N ARG A 184 -6.78 -24.14 13.43
CA ARG A 184 -7.22 -23.43 12.20
C ARG A 184 -7.94 -22.09 12.44
N GLY A 185 -7.45 -21.26 13.37
CA GLY A 185 -8.06 -19.96 13.67
C GLY A 185 -9.26 -19.98 14.63
N ARG A 186 -9.49 -21.04 15.42
CA ARG A 186 -10.52 -21.10 16.47
C ARG A 186 -10.14 -20.24 17.69
N VAL A 187 -10.31 -18.93 17.56
CA VAL A 187 -10.25 -17.96 18.66
C VAL A 187 -11.64 -17.85 19.27
N GLY A 188 -11.80 -18.16 20.56
CA GLY A 188 -13.10 -18.24 21.24
C GLY A 188 -13.35 -17.15 22.29
N SER A 189 -12.30 -16.65 22.94
CA SER A 189 -12.37 -15.47 23.82
C SER A 189 -11.38 -14.41 23.35
N LEU A 190 -11.85 -13.17 23.28
CA LEU A 190 -11.16 -12.04 22.66
C LEU A 190 -10.58 -11.10 23.71
N TRP A 191 -9.69 -10.25 23.23
CA TRP A 191 -9.14 -9.14 23.98
C TRP A 191 -10.26 -8.28 24.59
N GLY A 192 -10.11 -7.96 25.89
CA GLY A 192 -11.05 -7.10 26.60
C GLY A 192 -12.29 -7.79 27.18
N ASP A 193 -12.52 -9.09 26.89
CA ASP A 193 -13.60 -9.87 27.49
C ASP A 193 -13.57 -9.80 29.03
N ASN A 194 -14.75 -9.78 29.65
CA ASN A 194 -14.86 -9.77 31.11
C ASN A 194 -14.29 -11.05 31.71
N ARG A 195 -13.44 -10.90 32.73
CA ARG A 195 -12.89 -11.98 33.54
C ARG A 195 -13.24 -11.78 35.00
N ASP A 196 -13.32 -12.90 35.71
CA ASP A 196 -13.48 -12.91 37.17
C ASP A 196 -14.71 -12.08 37.63
N GLY A 197 -15.84 -12.24 36.92
CA GLY A 197 -17.08 -11.51 37.21
C GLY A 197 -17.07 -10.02 36.85
N GLY A 198 -16.11 -9.55 36.04
CA GLY A 198 -15.94 -8.14 35.66
C GLY A 198 -14.83 -7.42 36.43
N GLY A 199 -14.15 -8.10 37.36
CA GLY A 199 -13.02 -7.55 38.11
C GLY A 199 -11.73 -7.39 37.29
N ARG A 200 -11.65 -8.04 36.11
CA ARG A 200 -10.49 -7.96 35.21
C ARG A 200 -10.92 -8.03 33.74
N LYS A 201 -10.12 -7.47 32.85
CA LYS A 201 -10.26 -7.63 31.39
C LYS A 201 -9.29 -8.70 30.87
N HIS A 202 -9.70 -9.40 29.83
CA HIS A 202 -8.86 -10.40 29.18
C HIS A 202 -7.70 -9.74 28.40
N GLU A 203 -6.47 -9.96 28.85
CA GLU A 203 -5.24 -9.38 28.28
C GLU A 203 -4.57 -10.29 27.23
N GLY A 204 -5.39 -10.96 26.42
CA GLY A 204 -4.93 -11.88 25.39
C GLY A 204 -6.07 -12.40 24.54
N ILE A 205 -5.82 -13.53 23.88
CA ILE A 205 -6.85 -14.32 23.19
C ILE A 205 -6.77 -15.78 23.63
N ASP A 206 -7.92 -16.45 23.67
CA ASP A 206 -7.97 -17.88 23.97
C ASP A 206 -8.23 -18.68 22.70
N ILE A 207 -7.32 -19.62 22.42
CA ILE A 207 -7.31 -20.46 21.23
C ILE A 207 -7.62 -21.90 21.65
N PHE A 208 -8.83 -22.34 21.33
CA PHE A 208 -9.34 -23.64 21.75
C PHE A 208 -8.87 -24.76 20.80
N ALA A 209 -8.29 -25.80 21.37
CA ALA A 209 -7.85 -27.00 20.66
C ALA A 209 -7.90 -28.23 21.58
N ALA A 210 -7.64 -29.42 21.03
CA ALA A 210 -7.62 -30.64 21.83
C ALA A 210 -6.50 -30.59 22.89
N PHE A 211 -6.74 -31.23 24.04
CA PHE A 211 -5.72 -31.42 25.06
C PHE A 211 -4.45 -32.04 24.45
N ARG A 212 -3.29 -31.56 24.87
CA ARG A 212 -1.96 -31.88 24.35
C ARG A 212 -1.71 -31.56 22.87
N SER A 213 -2.53 -30.71 22.23
CA SER A 213 -2.19 -30.17 20.90
C SER A 213 -0.88 -29.35 20.97
N PRO A 214 0.00 -29.43 19.97
CA PRO A 214 1.23 -28.65 19.96
C PRO A 214 0.98 -27.13 19.93
N VAL A 215 1.71 -26.40 20.77
CA VAL A 215 1.83 -24.94 20.75
C VAL A 215 3.19 -24.59 20.17
N ILE A 216 3.21 -23.76 19.13
CA ILE A 216 4.44 -23.40 18.42
C ILE A 216 4.89 -21.96 18.71
N ALA A 217 6.18 -21.69 18.51
CA ALA A 217 6.72 -20.34 18.44
C ALA A 217 6.08 -19.59 17.26
N ALA A 218 5.38 -18.50 17.57
CA ALA A 218 4.72 -17.67 16.55
C ALA A 218 5.72 -16.88 15.67
N THR A 219 6.96 -16.73 16.12
CA THR A 219 8.06 -16.08 15.41
C THR A 219 9.41 -16.56 15.93
N ASP A 220 10.49 -16.18 15.24
CA ASP A 220 11.86 -16.38 15.70
C ASP A 220 12.12 -15.57 16.98
N GLY A 221 12.84 -16.16 17.94
CA GLY A 221 13.13 -15.48 19.19
C GLY A 221 13.92 -16.30 20.18
N VAL A 222 13.94 -15.82 21.43
CA VAL A 222 14.60 -16.49 22.55
C VAL A 222 13.60 -16.68 23.69
N VAL A 223 13.49 -17.91 24.18
CA VAL A 223 12.66 -18.24 25.33
C VAL A 223 13.28 -17.62 26.57
N THR A 224 12.60 -16.66 27.19
CA THR A 224 13.15 -15.90 28.32
C THR A 224 12.77 -16.50 29.67
N ALA A 225 11.63 -17.19 29.75
CA ALA A 225 11.17 -17.82 30.98
C ALA A 225 10.23 -19.00 30.70
N VAL A 226 10.31 -20.00 31.57
CA VAL A 226 9.45 -21.20 31.58
C VAL A 226 9.07 -21.46 33.03
N ASN A 227 7.87 -21.04 33.43
CA ASN A 227 7.48 -20.95 34.84
C ASN A 227 6.12 -21.61 35.10
N THR A 228 5.78 -21.81 36.37
CA THR A 228 4.41 -22.15 36.78
C THR A 228 3.88 -21.07 37.73
N ASN A 229 2.68 -20.55 37.50
CA ASN A 229 2.03 -19.58 38.38
C ASN A 229 0.52 -19.86 38.52
N ASN A 230 -0.13 -19.18 39.49
CA ASN A 230 -1.54 -19.44 39.82
C ASN A 230 -2.51 -19.08 38.69
N LEU A 231 -2.24 -18.00 37.94
CA LEU A 231 -3.15 -17.53 36.89
C LEU A 231 -2.95 -18.32 35.60
N GLY A 232 -1.77 -18.20 34.98
CA GLY A 232 -1.45 -18.84 33.71
C GLY A 232 -1.12 -20.33 33.81
N GLY A 233 -0.97 -20.90 35.01
CA GLY A 233 -0.54 -22.28 35.15
C GLY A 233 0.89 -22.46 34.66
N LYS A 234 1.14 -23.45 33.81
CA LYS A 234 2.42 -23.65 33.12
C LYS A 234 2.51 -22.71 31.94
N VAL A 235 3.56 -21.89 31.91
CA VAL A 235 3.71 -20.78 30.96
C VAL A 235 5.08 -20.73 30.28
N VAL A 236 5.12 -20.24 29.05
CA VAL A 236 6.36 -19.93 28.33
C VAL A 236 6.34 -18.48 27.89
N TRP A 237 7.45 -17.77 28.09
CA TRP A 237 7.69 -16.42 27.57
C TRP A 237 8.73 -16.46 26.45
N LEU A 238 8.40 -15.82 25.33
CA LEU A 238 9.27 -15.73 24.15
C LEU A 238 9.52 -14.27 23.82
N ASN A 239 10.78 -13.83 23.89
CA ASN A 239 11.17 -12.52 23.39
C ASN A 239 11.41 -12.59 21.88
N THR A 240 10.76 -11.71 21.13
CA THR A 240 10.88 -11.71 19.66
C THR A 240 12.19 -11.06 19.22
N ARG A 241 12.77 -11.52 18.11
CA ARG A 241 14.05 -11.00 17.62
C ARG A 241 13.94 -9.61 16.99
N ASP A 242 12.90 -9.40 16.19
CA ASP A 242 12.77 -8.24 15.29
C ASP A 242 11.66 -7.27 15.73
N ALA A 243 11.18 -7.40 16.96
CA ALA A 243 10.16 -6.51 17.51
C ALA A 243 10.30 -6.30 19.03
N ASN A 244 9.80 -5.16 19.49
CA ASN A 244 9.87 -4.75 20.90
C ASN A 244 8.63 -5.24 21.67
N TYR A 245 8.35 -6.54 21.60
CA TYR A 245 7.32 -7.19 22.42
C TYR A 245 7.72 -8.63 22.76
N THR A 246 7.12 -9.15 23.82
CA THR A 246 7.24 -10.54 24.25
C THR A 246 5.91 -11.25 24.07
N LEU A 247 5.99 -12.55 23.76
CA LEU A 247 4.84 -13.42 23.58
C LEU A 247 4.70 -14.30 24.82
N TYR A 248 3.47 -14.43 25.29
CA TYR A 248 3.10 -15.21 26.47
C TYR A 248 2.20 -16.37 26.05
N TYR A 249 2.59 -17.58 26.44
CA TYR A 249 1.86 -18.82 26.17
C TYR A 249 1.49 -19.45 27.50
N ALA A 250 0.20 -19.63 27.78
CA ALA A 250 -0.28 -20.08 29.08
C ALA A 250 -1.30 -21.23 29.00
N HIS A 251 -1.63 -21.77 30.16
CA HIS A 251 -2.48 -22.93 30.39
C HIS A 251 -1.93 -24.23 29.79
N LEU A 252 -0.61 -24.33 29.65
CA LEU A 252 0.03 -25.52 29.06
C LEU A 252 -0.16 -26.76 29.95
N ASP A 253 -0.28 -27.93 29.35
CA ASP A 253 -0.14 -29.22 30.03
C ASP A 253 1.34 -29.55 30.24
N GLU A 254 2.15 -29.27 29.22
CA GLU A 254 3.57 -29.60 29.17
C GLU A 254 4.37 -28.43 28.58
N GLN A 255 5.50 -28.10 29.21
CA GLN A 255 6.46 -27.11 28.71
C GLN A 255 7.64 -27.89 28.12
N ILE A 256 7.86 -27.76 26.82
CA ILE A 256 8.93 -28.46 26.10
C ILE A 256 10.14 -27.55 25.97
N ALA A 257 9.91 -26.26 25.75
CA ALA A 257 10.98 -25.28 25.65
C ALA A 257 11.70 -25.05 26.98
N THR A 258 12.96 -24.63 26.91
CA THR A 258 13.78 -24.29 28.07
C THR A 258 14.20 -22.81 28.07
N PRO A 259 14.40 -22.16 29.23
CA PRO A 259 14.94 -20.80 29.28
C PRO A 259 16.29 -20.68 28.55
N GLY A 260 16.48 -19.59 27.81
CA GLY A 260 17.65 -19.33 26.98
C GLY A 260 17.63 -20.01 25.61
N GLN A 261 16.65 -20.87 25.32
CA GLN A 261 16.55 -21.55 24.03
C GLN A 261 16.24 -20.55 22.91
N VAL A 262 17.07 -20.55 21.87
CA VAL A 262 16.77 -19.88 20.59
C VAL A 262 15.81 -20.77 19.82
N VAL A 263 14.67 -20.21 19.41
CA VAL A 263 13.63 -20.92 18.66
C VAL A 263 13.39 -20.25 17.32
N LYS A 264 13.00 -21.07 16.35
CA LYS A 264 12.49 -20.65 15.04
C LYS A 264 10.97 -20.66 15.04
N LYS A 265 10.38 -19.80 14.22
CA LYS A 265 8.95 -19.83 13.93
C LYS A 265 8.54 -21.25 13.53
N GLY A 266 7.59 -21.84 14.27
CA GLY A 266 7.15 -23.22 14.06
C GLY A 266 7.68 -24.24 15.08
N ASP A 267 8.74 -23.94 15.83
CA ASP A 267 9.26 -24.84 16.86
C ASP A 267 8.23 -25.04 17.98
N THR A 268 8.11 -26.27 18.49
CA THR A 268 7.15 -26.56 19.57
C THR A 268 7.67 -26.06 20.91
N LEU A 269 6.88 -25.22 21.57
CA LEU A 269 7.17 -24.63 22.88
C LEU A 269 6.57 -25.46 24.04
N GLY A 270 5.47 -26.15 23.77
CA GLY A 270 4.74 -26.92 24.77
C GLY A 270 3.46 -27.51 24.19
N LEU A 271 2.65 -28.10 25.05
CA LEU A 271 1.40 -28.75 24.68
C LEU A 271 0.22 -28.10 25.42
N ILE A 272 -0.91 -27.92 24.73
CA ILE A 272 -2.12 -27.32 25.31
C ILE A 272 -2.62 -28.13 26.50
N GLY A 273 -3.04 -27.43 27.55
CA GLY A 273 -3.72 -28.00 28.70
C GLY A 273 -4.85 -27.11 29.18
N ASN A 274 -5.03 -27.11 30.50
CA ASN A 274 -5.96 -26.23 31.22
C ASN A 274 -5.38 -25.88 32.60
N THR A 275 -4.06 -25.76 32.74
CA THR A 275 -3.43 -25.49 34.04
C THR A 275 -3.65 -24.05 34.51
N GLY A 276 -3.45 -23.79 35.80
CA GLY A 276 -3.72 -22.46 36.39
C GLY A 276 -5.21 -22.25 36.65
N ASN A 277 -5.70 -21.03 36.40
CA ASN A 277 -7.11 -20.69 36.59
C ASN A 277 -8.04 -21.28 35.52
N ALA A 278 -7.50 -21.87 34.45
CA ALA A 278 -8.25 -22.53 33.38
C ALA A 278 -8.73 -23.95 33.74
N ARG A 279 -8.42 -24.48 34.93
CA ARG A 279 -8.63 -25.90 35.31
C ARG A 279 -10.04 -26.44 35.08
N ASN A 280 -11.05 -25.59 35.20
CA ASN A 280 -12.47 -25.97 35.06
C ASN A 280 -13.08 -25.51 33.73
N THR A 281 -12.24 -25.19 32.73
CA THR A 281 -12.65 -24.75 31.40
C THR A 281 -12.15 -25.72 30.34
N PRO A 282 -12.74 -25.75 29.12
CA PRO A 282 -12.23 -26.55 28.03
C PRO A 282 -10.76 -26.21 27.72
N PRO A 283 -9.91 -27.19 27.34
CA PRO A 283 -8.51 -26.95 27.01
C PRO A 283 -8.31 -25.86 25.95
N HIS A 284 -7.40 -24.94 26.22
CA HIS A 284 -7.08 -23.83 25.34
C HIS A 284 -5.68 -23.28 25.61
N LEU A 285 -5.13 -22.58 24.63
CA LEU A 285 -3.97 -21.72 24.81
C LEU A 285 -4.47 -20.31 25.11
N HIS A 286 -4.06 -19.73 26.23
CA HIS A 286 -4.08 -18.27 26.39
C HIS A 286 -2.81 -17.70 25.75
N PHE A 287 -2.99 -16.84 24.76
CA PHE A 287 -1.91 -16.19 24.01
C PHE A 287 -1.96 -14.67 24.24
N GLY A 288 -0.87 -14.12 24.77
CA GLY A 288 -0.74 -12.69 25.08
C GLY A 288 0.47 -12.05 24.41
N ILE A 289 0.39 -10.74 24.16
CA ILE A 289 1.50 -9.94 23.65
C ILE A 289 1.73 -8.78 24.60
N TYR A 290 2.96 -8.65 25.09
CA TYR A 290 3.34 -7.66 26.11
C TYR A 290 4.43 -6.74 25.58
N THR A 291 4.19 -5.44 25.71
CA THR A 291 5.12 -4.35 25.36
C THR A 291 5.58 -3.63 26.62
N THR A 292 6.53 -2.71 26.50
CA THR A 292 6.91 -1.81 27.61
C THR A 292 5.74 -0.94 28.11
N GLY A 293 4.74 -0.69 27.26
CA GLY A 293 3.52 0.06 27.62
C GLY A 293 2.37 -0.81 28.12
N GLY A 294 2.60 -2.10 28.37
CA GLY A 294 1.57 -3.06 28.80
C GLY A 294 1.13 -4.04 27.70
N PRO A 295 0.11 -4.86 28.00
CA PRO A 295 -0.42 -5.84 27.06
C PRO A 295 -1.15 -5.16 25.90
N ILE A 296 -1.13 -5.81 24.74
CA ILE A 296 -1.83 -5.35 23.53
C ILE A 296 -2.64 -6.49 22.90
N ASP A 297 -3.67 -6.14 22.13
CA ASP A 297 -4.51 -7.11 21.43
C ASP A 297 -3.68 -8.01 20.48
N PRO A 298 -3.59 -9.32 20.75
CA PRO A 298 -2.87 -10.27 19.89
C PRO A 298 -3.58 -10.59 18.58
N LEU A 299 -4.88 -10.36 18.47
CA LEU A 299 -5.68 -10.87 17.36
C LEU A 299 -5.18 -10.40 15.98
N PRO A 300 -4.85 -9.11 15.76
CA PRO A 300 -4.32 -8.66 14.47
C PRO A 300 -3.01 -9.31 14.07
N PHE A 301 -2.21 -9.78 15.04
CA PHE A 301 -0.90 -10.38 14.78
C PHE A 301 -1.00 -11.77 14.18
N VAL A 302 -2.01 -12.55 14.57
CA VAL A 302 -2.11 -13.98 14.23
C VAL A 302 -3.33 -14.30 13.35
N LYS A 303 -4.35 -13.45 13.37
CA LYS A 303 -5.60 -13.63 12.61
C LYS A 303 -6.30 -12.29 12.35
N PRO A 304 -5.73 -11.44 11.47
CA PRO A 304 -6.40 -10.19 11.10
C PRO A 304 -7.71 -10.47 10.36
N ARG A 305 -8.61 -9.49 10.37
CA ARG A 305 -9.80 -9.50 9.52
C ARG A 305 -9.37 -9.17 8.10
N VAL A 306 -9.20 -10.21 7.27
CA VAL A 306 -8.83 -10.03 5.86
C VAL A 306 -10.10 -10.09 5.00
N SER A 307 -10.48 -8.96 4.41
CA SER A 307 -11.46 -8.94 3.31
C SER A 307 -10.85 -9.58 2.06
N LYS A 308 -11.67 -10.07 1.13
CA LYS A 308 -11.15 -10.66 -0.12
C LYS A 308 -10.64 -9.56 -1.05
N LEU A 309 -9.49 -9.77 -1.68
CA LEU A 309 -9.00 -8.88 -2.76
C LEU A 309 -10.05 -8.79 -3.87
N VAL A 310 -10.42 -7.57 -4.25
CA VAL A 310 -11.38 -7.34 -5.33
C VAL A 310 -10.70 -7.54 -6.69
N ASN A 311 -11.34 -8.31 -7.55
CA ASN A 311 -10.88 -8.50 -8.92
C ASN A 311 -11.21 -7.29 -9.78
N ILE A 312 -10.27 -6.88 -10.63
CA ILE A 312 -10.50 -5.81 -11.60
C ILE A 312 -11.38 -6.37 -12.72
N THR A 313 -12.57 -5.80 -12.89
CA THR A 313 -13.52 -6.13 -13.95
C THR A 313 -13.73 -4.99 -14.93
N ALA A 314 -13.35 -3.76 -14.56
CA ALA A 314 -13.37 -2.61 -15.47
C ALA A 314 -12.43 -2.84 -16.68
N PRO A 315 -12.87 -2.55 -17.92
CA PRO A 315 -12.07 -2.74 -19.12
C PRO A 315 -10.72 -1.99 -19.14
N LEU A 316 -9.61 -2.71 -19.31
CA LEU A 316 -8.27 -2.11 -19.32
C LEU A 316 -7.93 -1.35 -20.62
N ASN A 317 -8.73 -1.51 -21.68
CA ASN A 317 -8.50 -0.84 -22.98
C ASN A 317 -8.73 0.68 -22.94
N ARG A 318 -9.21 1.21 -21.81
CA ARG A 318 -9.38 2.66 -21.57
C ARG A 318 -8.23 3.29 -20.78
N LEU A 319 -7.32 2.51 -20.22
CA LEU A 319 -6.18 3.04 -19.47
C LEU A 319 -5.35 4.02 -20.32
N GLY A 320 -4.99 5.16 -19.73
CA GLY A 320 -4.26 6.24 -20.40
C GLY A 320 -5.09 7.09 -21.36
N LYS A 321 -6.34 6.71 -21.66
CA LYS A 321 -7.19 7.39 -22.65
C LYS A 321 -8.07 8.47 -22.03
N GLN A 322 -8.44 9.44 -22.86
CA GLN A 322 -9.54 10.34 -22.55
C GLN A 322 -10.89 9.66 -22.77
N VAL A 323 -11.80 9.89 -21.83
CA VAL A 323 -13.19 9.45 -21.87
C VAL A 323 -14.09 10.63 -21.48
N ARG A 324 -15.40 10.47 -21.66
CA ARG A 324 -16.40 11.42 -21.18
C ARG A 324 -17.49 10.73 -20.38
N SER A 325 -18.07 11.44 -19.42
CA SER A 325 -19.24 10.97 -18.68
C SER A 325 -20.47 10.82 -19.59
N THR A 326 -21.35 9.87 -19.26
CA THR A 326 -22.57 9.56 -20.03
C THR A 326 -23.86 9.94 -19.31
N GLY A 327 -23.86 10.00 -17.97
CA GLY A 327 -25.03 10.37 -17.18
C GLY A 327 -25.24 11.88 -17.06
N ARG A 328 -26.50 12.33 -16.98
CA ARG A 328 -26.87 13.75 -16.74
C ARG A 328 -26.15 14.33 -15.52
N ILE A 329 -26.12 13.54 -14.45
CA ILE A 329 -25.34 13.77 -13.24
C ILE A 329 -24.62 12.45 -12.97
N THR A 330 -23.30 12.48 -12.95
CA THR A 330 -22.47 11.30 -12.70
C THR A 330 -21.66 11.52 -11.43
N LYS A 331 -21.62 10.52 -10.54
CA LYS A 331 -20.84 10.61 -9.31
C LYS A 331 -19.35 10.46 -9.59
N LEU A 332 -18.55 11.31 -8.96
CA LEU A 332 -17.12 11.16 -8.80
C LEU A 332 -16.84 10.93 -7.31
N GLN A 333 -16.40 9.73 -6.98
CA GLN A 333 -16.26 9.26 -5.60
C GLN A 333 -14.81 9.40 -5.13
N GLU A 334 -14.60 9.65 -3.83
CA GLU A 334 -13.25 9.65 -3.25
C GLU A 334 -12.68 8.24 -3.12
N GLU A 335 -13.53 7.22 -3.04
CA GLU A 335 -13.18 5.80 -2.94
C GLU A 335 -14.05 4.95 -3.90
N PRO A 336 -13.54 3.81 -4.42
CA PRO A 336 -14.25 3.02 -5.42
C PRO A 336 -15.44 2.21 -4.87
N GLU A 337 -15.51 1.88 -3.58
CA GLU A 337 -16.51 0.92 -3.07
C GLU A 337 -17.20 1.31 -1.75
N ALA A 338 -16.71 2.34 -1.06
CA ALA A 338 -17.36 2.82 0.15
C ALA A 338 -18.60 3.67 -0.22
N LYS A 339 -19.56 3.77 0.70
CA LYS A 339 -20.47 4.94 0.73
C LYS A 339 -19.60 6.17 1.01
N SER A 340 -18.97 6.68 -0.04
CA SER A 340 -18.10 7.86 0.05
C SER A 340 -18.92 8.99 0.65
N LYS A 341 -18.36 9.62 1.69
CA LYS A 341 -19.06 10.64 2.47
C LYS A 341 -19.10 11.98 1.74
N ASN A 342 -18.23 12.17 0.76
CA ASN A 342 -18.00 13.42 0.03
C ASN A 342 -17.96 13.16 -1.49
N ASP A 343 -19.08 12.70 -2.08
CA ASP A 343 -19.18 12.56 -3.54
C ASP A 343 -19.28 13.93 -4.21
N SER A 344 -18.42 14.21 -5.19
CA SER A 344 -18.66 15.29 -6.14
C SER A 344 -19.50 14.77 -7.32
N SER A 345 -20.13 15.68 -8.06
CA SER A 345 -20.98 15.34 -9.20
C SER A 345 -20.48 16.05 -10.44
N ILE A 346 -20.34 15.32 -11.53
CA ILE A 346 -19.93 15.84 -12.82
C ILE A 346 -21.10 15.78 -13.82
N ALA A 347 -21.19 16.80 -14.66
CA ALA A 347 -22.21 16.88 -15.71
C ALA A 347 -21.97 15.83 -16.80
N ILE A 348 -22.97 15.56 -17.63
CA ILE A 348 -22.83 14.75 -18.84
C ILE A 348 -21.77 15.31 -19.79
N HIS A 349 -21.10 14.44 -20.53
CA HIS A 349 -20.05 14.77 -21.50
C HIS A 349 -18.80 15.45 -20.90
N THR A 350 -18.68 15.44 -19.57
CA THR A 350 -17.49 15.95 -18.87
C THR A 350 -16.28 15.08 -19.21
N LEU A 351 -15.20 15.70 -19.66
CA LEU A 351 -13.97 15.01 -20.02
C LEU A 351 -13.13 14.59 -18.82
N LEU A 352 -12.54 13.40 -18.94
CA LEU A 352 -11.77 12.72 -17.91
C LEU A 352 -10.59 11.99 -18.57
N ASN A 353 -9.47 11.86 -17.87
CA ASN A 353 -8.41 10.94 -18.22
C ASN A 353 -8.48 9.70 -17.33
N VAL A 354 -8.46 8.51 -17.91
CA VAL A 354 -8.42 7.25 -17.14
C VAL A 354 -6.98 6.93 -16.76
N GLN A 355 -6.70 6.92 -15.46
CA GLN A 355 -5.37 6.66 -14.92
C GLN A 355 -5.20 5.20 -14.48
N ALA A 356 -6.23 4.63 -13.86
CA ALA A 356 -6.23 3.23 -13.43
C ALA A 356 -7.64 2.61 -13.41
N ALA A 357 -7.68 1.30 -13.27
CA ALA A 357 -8.88 0.48 -13.10
C ALA A 357 -8.77 -0.33 -11.80
N THR A 358 -9.82 -0.30 -10.99
CA THR A 358 -9.95 -1.05 -9.73
C THR A 358 -11.39 -1.53 -9.59
N GLY A 359 -11.61 -2.82 -9.31
CA GLY A 359 -12.97 -3.38 -9.30
C GLY A 359 -13.77 -3.06 -10.57
N GLN A 360 -14.93 -2.42 -10.41
CA GLN A 360 -15.80 -1.90 -11.49
C GLN A 360 -15.63 -0.39 -11.75
N PHE A 361 -14.54 0.20 -11.27
CA PHE A 361 -14.30 1.64 -11.30
C PHE A 361 -13.04 1.99 -12.09
N TYR A 362 -13.06 3.16 -12.69
CA TYR A 362 -11.86 3.85 -13.14
C TYR A 362 -11.46 4.91 -12.13
N LYS A 363 -10.16 4.96 -11.82
CA LYS A 363 -9.51 6.12 -11.25
C LYS A 363 -9.26 7.11 -12.38
N VAL A 364 -9.78 8.33 -12.23
CA VAL A 364 -9.76 9.35 -13.27
C VAL A 364 -9.23 10.68 -12.76
N SER A 365 -8.73 11.51 -13.68
CA SER A 365 -8.40 12.92 -13.43
C SER A 365 -9.17 13.84 -14.37
N LEU A 366 -9.65 14.96 -13.83
CA LEU A 366 -10.31 16.03 -14.54
C LEU A 366 -9.27 17.05 -15.03
N PRO A 367 -9.60 17.90 -16.03
CA PRO A 367 -8.68 18.92 -16.52
C PRO A 367 -8.19 19.94 -15.49
N ASN A 368 -8.94 20.17 -14.40
CA ASN A 368 -8.52 21.01 -13.26
C ASN A 368 -7.56 20.31 -12.29
N GLY A 369 -7.27 19.02 -12.48
CA GLY A 369 -6.43 18.21 -11.59
C GLY A 369 -7.20 17.47 -10.49
N GLU A 370 -8.52 17.67 -10.36
CA GLU A 370 -9.36 16.88 -9.46
C GLU A 370 -9.29 15.39 -9.85
N ARG A 371 -9.21 14.51 -8.86
CA ARG A 371 -9.08 13.06 -9.03
C ARG A 371 -10.15 12.35 -8.23
N GLY A 372 -10.59 11.20 -8.72
CA GLY A 372 -11.52 10.35 -8.02
C GLY A 372 -11.84 9.07 -8.79
N TYR A 373 -12.88 8.38 -8.36
CA TYR A 373 -13.33 7.12 -8.92
C TYR A 373 -14.70 7.30 -9.59
N ILE A 374 -14.84 6.72 -10.78
CA ILE A 374 -16.07 6.73 -11.57
C ILE A 374 -16.39 5.31 -12.02
N ALA A 375 -17.67 4.94 -11.98
CA ALA A 375 -18.10 3.62 -12.44
C ALA A 375 -17.76 3.42 -13.92
N GLU A 376 -17.32 2.23 -14.29
CA GLU A 376 -16.83 1.97 -15.66
C GLU A 376 -17.92 2.15 -16.73
N ASN A 377 -19.17 1.86 -16.38
CA ASN A 377 -20.34 2.01 -17.22
C ASN A 377 -20.85 3.46 -17.32
N ALA A 378 -20.34 4.38 -16.49
CA ALA A 378 -20.72 5.79 -16.48
C ALA A 378 -19.87 6.66 -17.41
N VAL A 379 -18.96 6.04 -18.18
CA VAL A 379 -18.07 6.71 -19.12
C VAL A 379 -18.10 6.05 -20.50
N THR A 380 -17.79 6.82 -21.53
CA THR A 380 -17.60 6.36 -22.92
C THR A 380 -16.36 7.00 -23.54
N GLY A 381 -15.77 6.34 -24.54
CA GLY A 381 -14.69 6.91 -25.34
C GLY A 381 -15.13 8.16 -26.10
N ILE A 382 -14.14 8.93 -26.57
CA ILE A 382 -14.33 10.19 -27.29
C ILE A 382 -14.25 10.04 -28.83
N ASP A 383 -14.19 8.81 -29.34
CA ASP A 383 -14.04 8.56 -30.78
C ASP A 383 -15.21 9.11 -31.60
N LYS A 384 -16.42 9.00 -31.04
CA LYS A 384 -17.67 9.55 -31.61
C LYS A 384 -17.96 10.93 -31.04
N PRO A 385 -18.25 11.96 -31.86
CA PRO A 385 -18.59 13.28 -31.37
C PRO A 385 -19.91 13.28 -30.56
N VAL A 386 -20.02 14.19 -29.61
CA VAL A 386 -21.27 14.58 -28.94
C VAL A 386 -22.16 15.34 -29.92
N GLN A 387 -21.56 16.27 -30.66
CA GLN A 387 -22.24 17.18 -31.58
C GLN A 387 -21.27 17.57 -32.69
N GLN A 388 -21.80 17.87 -33.87
CA GLN A 388 -21.03 18.46 -34.97
C GLN A 388 -21.67 19.78 -35.38
N PHE A 389 -20.86 20.80 -35.67
CA PHE A 389 -21.35 22.08 -36.18
C PHE A 389 -20.27 22.85 -36.95
N GLN A 390 -20.67 23.94 -37.60
CA GLN A 390 -19.77 24.91 -38.20
C GLN A 390 -19.64 26.17 -37.33
N LEU A 391 -18.41 26.67 -37.20
CA LEU A 391 -18.17 27.90 -36.48
C LEU A 391 -18.87 29.08 -37.18
N ILE A 392 -19.64 29.87 -36.44
CA ILE A 392 -20.31 31.09 -36.96
C ILE A 392 -19.40 32.33 -36.92
N ARG A 393 -18.22 32.19 -36.33
CA ARG A 393 -17.20 33.23 -36.22
C ARG A 393 -15.85 32.58 -35.94
N ALA A 394 -14.76 33.30 -36.17
CA ALA A 394 -13.44 32.82 -35.79
C ALA A 394 -13.31 32.66 -34.26
N LEU A 395 -12.69 31.58 -33.81
CA LEU A 395 -12.46 31.29 -32.39
C LEU A 395 -11.02 30.81 -32.16
N PRO A 396 -10.40 31.19 -31.02
CA PRO A 396 -9.11 30.63 -30.64
C PRO A 396 -9.25 29.16 -30.27
N LEU A 397 -8.32 28.33 -30.75
CA LEU A 397 -8.15 26.95 -30.30
C LEU A 397 -7.15 26.94 -29.15
N LEU A 398 -7.60 26.59 -27.96
CA LEU A 398 -6.81 26.66 -26.73
C LEU A 398 -6.19 25.31 -26.38
N SER A 399 -5.05 25.31 -25.68
CA SER A 399 -4.41 24.08 -25.22
C SER A 399 -5.10 23.45 -24.00
N GLN A 400 -5.84 24.25 -23.22
CA GLN A 400 -6.49 23.85 -21.97
C GLN A 400 -7.85 24.57 -21.81
N PRO A 401 -8.78 24.05 -20.98
CA PRO A 401 -10.09 24.67 -20.74
C PRO A 401 -10.00 25.84 -19.75
N LEU A 402 -9.19 26.86 -20.08
CA LEU A 402 -8.98 28.06 -19.28
C LEU A 402 -8.98 29.28 -20.21
N GLN A 403 -9.55 30.40 -19.76
CA GLN A 403 -9.68 31.61 -20.59
C GLN A 403 -8.33 32.16 -21.06
N ASN A 404 -7.28 32.02 -20.23
CA ASN A 404 -5.92 32.47 -20.49
C ASN A 404 -4.97 31.36 -20.95
N ALA A 405 -5.51 30.19 -21.36
CA ALA A 405 -4.69 29.11 -21.87
C ALA A 405 -3.94 29.54 -23.16
N PRO A 406 -2.72 29.02 -23.39
CA PRO A 406 -2.00 29.22 -24.65
C PRO A 406 -2.86 28.86 -25.86
N ARG A 407 -2.85 29.75 -26.87
CA ARG A 407 -3.53 29.52 -28.14
C ARG A 407 -2.67 28.61 -29.00
N LYS A 408 -3.24 27.47 -29.42
CA LYS A 408 -2.65 26.57 -30.41
C LYS A 408 -2.80 27.13 -31.82
N ALA A 409 -3.99 27.64 -32.13
CA ALA A 409 -4.36 28.15 -33.44
C ALA A 409 -5.57 29.09 -33.36
N VAL A 410 -5.97 29.63 -34.51
CA VAL A 410 -7.25 30.33 -34.69
C VAL A 410 -8.05 29.57 -35.74
N LEU A 411 -9.22 29.07 -35.36
CA LEU A 411 -10.16 28.44 -36.28
C LEU A 411 -10.97 29.53 -36.98
N LYS A 412 -11.08 29.44 -38.30
CA LYS A 412 -11.83 30.40 -39.12
C LYS A 412 -13.34 30.16 -39.01
N GLU A 413 -14.13 31.17 -39.31
CA GLU A 413 -15.55 31.00 -39.57
C GLU A 413 -15.80 29.94 -40.65
N GLY A 414 -16.90 29.20 -40.52
CA GLY A 414 -17.26 28.08 -41.41
C GLY A 414 -16.53 26.77 -41.13
N THR A 415 -15.50 26.76 -40.27
CA THR A 415 -14.77 25.53 -39.91
C THR A 415 -15.71 24.51 -39.28
N LYS A 416 -15.75 23.29 -39.86
CA LYS A 416 -16.48 22.15 -39.28
C LYS A 416 -15.71 21.60 -38.08
N VAL A 417 -16.41 21.39 -36.97
CA VAL A 417 -15.84 20.87 -35.73
C VAL A 417 -16.70 19.76 -35.13
N ASP A 418 -16.02 18.75 -34.61
CA ASP A 418 -16.56 17.66 -33.81
C ASP A 418 -16.40 18.02 -32.33
N VAL A 419 -17.48 18.13 -31.56
CA VAL A 419 -17.40 18.26 -30.10
C VAL A 419 -17.14 16.90 -29.48
N LEU A 420 -16.04 16.75 -28.77
CA LEU A 420 -15.65 15.50 -28.13
C LEU A 420 -16.15 15.41 -26.68
N GLY A 421 -16.29 16.55 -26.00
CA GLY A 421 -16.78 16.66 -24.63
C GLY A 421 -16.61 18.07 -24.09
N SER A 422 -16.84 18.26 -22.80
CA SER A 422 -16.81 19.57 -22.16
C SER A 422 -16.12 19.53 -20.79
N PHE A 423 -15.71 20.72 -20.31
CA PHE A 423 -15.27 20.94 -18.95
C PHE A 423 -15.28 22.44 -18.65
N GLY A 424 -15.82 22.86 -17.49
CA GLY A 424 -15.69 24.23 -16.99
C GLY A 424 -16.16 25.34 -17.94
N GLY A 425 -17.21 25.10 -18.73
CA GLY A 425 -17.68 26.07 -19.75
C GLY A 425 -16.86 26.08 -21.04
N PHE A 426 -15.99 25.08 -21.26
CA PHE A 426 -15.27 24.87 -22.51
C PHE A 426 -15.69 23.56 -23.17
N GLN A 427 -15.55 23.49 -24.48
CA GLN A 427 -15.74 22.30 -25.29
C GLN A 427 -14.41 21.88 -25.90
N LEU A 428 -14.05 20.61 -25.73
CA LEU A 428 -12.96 20.01 -26.50
C LEU A 428 -13.52 19.67 -27.87
N ILE A 429 -12.85 20.14 -28.92
CA ILE A 429 -13.24 19.87 -30.29
C ILE A 429 -12.12 19.15 -31.05
N ARG A 430 -12.49 18.54 -32.17
CA ARG A 430 -11.59 18.06 -33.22
C ARG A 430 -11.99 18.70 -34.55
N ASN A 431 -11.02 19.26 -35.27
CA ASN A 431 -11.27 19.82 -36.61
C ASN A 431 -11.10 18.74 -37.71
N ALA A 432 -11.38 19.10 -38.96
CA ALA A 432 -11.25 18.19 -40.10
C ALA A 432 -9.80 17.69 -40.35
N ASN A 433 -8.80 18.41 -39.84
CA ASN A 433 -7.38 18.01 -39.93
C ASN A 433 -6.96 17.07 -38.78
N GLY A 434 -7.91 16.67 -37.91
CA GLY A 434 -7.65 15.81 -36.74
C GLY A 434 -7.07 16.57 -35.54
N GLU A 435 -6.88 17.87 -35.63
CA GLU A 435 -6.35 18.69 -34.55
C GLU A 435 -7.37 18.86 -33.42
N THR A 436 -6.94 18.60 -32.19
CA THR A 436 -7.77 18.75 -30.98
C THR A 436 -7.40 19.99 -30.18
N GLY A 437 -8.38 20.59 -29.52
CA GLY A 437 -8.17 21.69 -28.58
C GLY A 437 -9.48 22.23 -28.02
N TRP A 438 -9.38 23.21 -27.14
CA TRP A 438 -10.53 23.75 -26.41
C TRP A 438 -11.05 25.05 -27.02
N ILE A 439 -12.37 25.20 -27.04
CA ILE A 439 -13.05 26.45 -27.36
C ILE A 439 -13.99 26.82 -26.20
N GLY A 440 -14.25 28.10 -25.97
CA GLY A 440 -15.28 28.53 -25.02
C GLY A 440 -16.66 28.07 -25.48
N ALA A 441 -17.46 27.51 -24.58
CA ALA A 441 -18.86 27.21 -24.85
C ALA A 441 -19.62 28.52 -25.11
N ARG A 442 -20.61 28.47 -26.01
CA ARG A 442 -21.42 29.63 -26.39
C ARG A 442 -22.39 30.03 -25.29
#